data_AF-A0AA35R409-F1
#
_entry.id   AF-A0AA35R409-F1
#
_cell.length_a   1.000
_cell.length_b   1.000
_cell.length_c   1.000
_cell.angle_alpha   90.00
_cell.angle_beta   90.00
_cell.angle_gamma   90.00
#
_symmetry.space_group_name_H-M   'P 1'
#
loop_
_entity.id
_entity.type
_entity.pdbx_description
1 polymer ?
#
loop_
_entity_poly.entity_id
_entity_poly.type
_entity_poly.pdbx_seq_one_letter_code
_entity_poly.pdbx_strand_id
1 'polypeptide(L)'
;MEERINEEVKKTFNPEFINRLDETVIFNPLDRKEIIQIVDIELEKILARVAERDIEVRLTQGAKSLIAEKGYDPTYGARHLRRAIQKMIEDPLAEEIIMGHFVDGYTVRVSKKGDTLNFEGELITKEESEDTAEVQMSKKGNTLNFADENGEGDKKVEDRDKPGDPVGEEEVVNRDKA
;
A
#
# COMPACT_ATOMS: atom_id res chain seq x y z
N MET A 1 6.31 13.54 21.15
CA MET A 1 5.24 12.68 21.74
C MET A 1 5.89 11.56 22.55
N GLU A 2 6.89 10.90 22.01
CA GLU A 2 7.69 9.87 22.68
C GLU A 2 8.27 10.29 24.03
N GLU A 3 8.86 11.50 24.13
CA GLU A 3 9.39 12.01 25.41
C GLU A 3 8.32 12.08 26.50
N ARG A 4 7.12 12.57 26.16
CA ARG A 4 5.99 12.61 27.11
C ARG A 4 5.52 11.22 27.51
N ILE A 5 5.54 10.26 26.60
CA ILE A 5 5.21 8.86 26.90
C ILE A 5 6.26 8.27 27.86
N ASN A 6 7.55 8.48 27.57
CA ASN A 6 8.64 7.99 28.41
C ASN A 6 8.64 8.60 29.81
N GLU A 7 8.30 9.88 29.94
CA GLU A 7 8.12 10.53 31.24
C GLU A 7 6.97 9.93 32.03
N GLU A 8 5.81 9.70 31.40
CA GLU A 8 4.66 9.08 32.07
C GLU A 8 4.92 7.62 32.44
N VAL A 9 5.64 6.86 31.61
CA VAL A 9 6.08 5.49 31.95
C VAL A 9 6.97 5.48 33.19
N LYS A 10 7.94 6.40 33.28
CA LYS A 10 8.83 6.52 34.46
C LYS A 10 8.10 6.96 35.72
N LYS A 11 7.02 7.74 35.60
CA LYS A 11 6.17 8.12 36.74
C LYS A 11 5.24 6.99 37.19
N THR A 12 4.77 6.17 36.25
CA THR A 12 3.76 5.13 36.51
C THR A 12 4.37 3.82 36.99
N PHE A 13 5.55 3.45 36.48
CA PHE A 13 6.21 2.19 36.80
C PHE A 13 7.49 2.39 37.61
N ASN A 14 7.77 1.46 38.52
CA ASN A 14 8.98 1.50 39.33
C ASN A 14 10.24 1.26 38.45
N PRO A 15 11.39 1.86 38.80
CA PRO A 15 12.65 1.68 38.07
C PRO A 15 13.08 0.23 37.93
N GLU A 16 12.76 -0.62 38.92
CA GLU A 16 13.06 -2.04 38.84
C GLU A 16 12.34 -2.74 37.67
N PHE A 17 11.08 -2.39 37.42
CA PHE A 17 10.32 -2.97 36.32
C PHE A 17 10.85 -2.50 34.96
N ILE A 18 11.14 -1.20 34.84
CA ILE A 18 11.68 -0.62 33.60
C ILE A 18 13.02 -1.25 33.23
N ASN A 19 13.88 -1.50 34.23
CA ASN A 19 15.18 -2.14 34.03
C ASN A 19 15.10 -3.64 33.68
N ARG A 20 13.91 -4.24 33.61
CA ARG A 20 13.68 -5.66 33.24
C ARG A 20 13.10 -5.81 31.83
N LEU A 21 12.94 -4.70 31.11
CA LEU A 21 12.50 -4.68 29.72
C LEU A 21 13.74 -4.51 28.84
N ASP A 22 13.90 -5.41 27.87
CA ASP A 22 15.02 -5.36 26.93
C ASP A 22 14.89 -4.18 25.94
N GLU A 23 13.66 -3.94 25.44
CA GLU A 23 13.37 -2.88 24.49
C GLU A 23 11.95 -2.34 24.70
N THR A 24 11.75 -1.05 24.41
CA THR A 24 10.43 -0.40 24.43
C THR A 24 10.04 -0.02 23.01
N VAL A 25 8.91 -0.54 22.54
CA VAL A 25 8.36 -0.24 21.20
C VAL A 25 7.20 0.74 21.34
N ILE A 26 7.29 1.88 20.64
CA ILE A 26 6.23 2.88 20.57
C ILE A 26 5.47 2.71 19.25
N PHE A 27 4.15 2.54 19.33
CA PHE A 27 3.30 2.46 18.15
C PHE A 27 2.83 3.86 17.73
N ASN A 28 2.97 4.14 16.44
CA ASN A 28 2.42 5.34 15.84
C ASN A 28 0.91 5.19 15.59
N PRO A 29 0.14 6.29 15.65
CA PRO A 29 -1.25 6.27 15.22
C PRO A 29 -1.35 5.93 13.74
N LEU A 30 -2.40 5.20 13.37
CA LEU A 30 -2.61 4.76 11.99
C LEU A 30 -3.02 5.92 11.09
N ASP A 31 -2.39 6.00 9.91
CA ASP A 31 -2.81 6.89 8.85
C ASP A 31 -3.95 6.29 8.00
N ARG A 32 -4.59 7.11 7.15
CA ARG A 32 -5.70 6.64 6.31
C ARG A 32 -5.28 5.56 5.31
N LYS A 33 -4.04 5.56 4.85
CA LYS A 33 -3.54 4.60 3.86
C LYS A 33 -3.30 3.24 4.51
N GLU A 34 -2.68 3.23 5.69
CA GLU A 34 -2.48 2.07 6.55
C GLU A 34 -3.81 1.45 6.95
N ILE A 35 -4.83 2.27 7.26
CA ILE A 35 -6.18 1.76 7.53
C ILE A 35 -6.73 1.01 6.32
N ILE A 36 -6.57 1.55 5.11
CA ILE A 36 -7.02 0.87 3.88
C ILE A 36 -6.24 -0.43 3.67
N GLN A 37 -4.94 -0.47 3.95
CA GLN A 37 -4.15 -1.71 3.88
C GLN A 37 -4.63 -2.75 4.90
N ILE A 38 -5.01 -2.33 6.11
CA ILE A 38 -5.60 -3.21 7.10
C ILE A 38 -6.95 -3.74 6.62
N VAL A 39 -7.77 -2.90 5.96
CA VAL A 39 -9.02 -3.35 5.32
C VAL A 39 -8.71 -4.45 4.29
N ASP A 40 -7.68 -4.29 3.47
CA ASP A 40 -7.29 -5.29 2.48
C ASP A 40 -6.90 -6.63 3.13
N ILE A 41 -6.06 -6.60 4.16
CA ILE A 41 -5.63 -7.81 4.90
C ILE A 41 -6.83 -8.53 5.53
N GLU A 42 -7.79 -7.79 6.07
CA GLU A 42 -8.99 -8.39 6.68
C GLU A 42 -9.96 -8.91 5.62
N LEU A 43 -10.07 -8.24 4.46
CA LEU A 43 -10.87 -8.70 3.34
C LEU A 43 -10.33 -10.00 2.74
N GLU A 44 -9.02 -10.14 2.58
CA GLU A 44 -8.40 -11.38 2.05
C GLU A 44 -8.90 -12.64 2.77
N LYS A 45 -9.12 -12.57 4.09
CA LYS A 45 -9.66 -13.69 4.89
C LYS A 45 -11.11 -14.04 4.55
N ILE A 46 -11.90 -13.06 4.15
CA ILE A 46 -13.29 -13.26 3.73
C ILE A 46 -13.30 -13.77 2.29
N LEU A 47 -12.52 -13.15 1.41
CA LEU A 47 -12.39 -13.53 0.01
C LEU A 47 -11.93 -14.98 -0.14
N ALA A 48 -10.96 -15.43 0.66
CA ALA A 48 -10.49 -16.81 0.66
C ALA A 48 -11.61 -17.80 0.97
N ARG A 49 -12.46 -17.51 1.98
CA ARG A 49 -13.60 -18.36 2.35
C ARG A 49 -14.69 -18.41 1.28
N VAL A 50 -14.89 -17.31 0.56
CA VAL A 50 -15.88 -17.23 -0.53
C VAL A 50 -15.36 -17.93 -1.79
N ALA A 51 -14.06 -17.85 -2.05
CA ALA A 51 -13.41 -18.54 -3.16
C ALA A 51 -13.47 -20.07 -3.05
N GLU A 52 -13.57 -20.64 -1.84
CA GLU A 52 -13.83 -22.08 -1.63
C GLU A 52 -15.17 -22.55 -2.23
N ARG A 53 -16.08 -21.61 -2.57
CA ARG A 53 -17.37 -21.87 -3.23
C ARG A 53 -17.38 -21.45 -4.70
N ASP A 54 -16.22 -21.33 -5.35
CA ASP A 54 -16.10 -20.87 -6.75
C ASP A 54 -16.70 -19.46 -6.98
N ILE A 55 -16.79 -18.62 -5.95
CA ILE A 55 -17.27 -17.23 -6.06
C ILE A 55 -16.08 -16.27 -5.93
N GLU A 56 -15.88 -15.42 -6.93
CA GLU A 56 -14.89 -14.34 -6.88
C GLU A 56 -15.54 -13.04 -6.39
N VAL A 57 -14.90 -12.29 -5.50
CA VAL A 57 -15.42 -11.00 -5.04
C VAL A 57 -14.37 -9.91 -5.26
N ARG A 58 -14.74 -8.85 -5.99
CA ARG A 58 -13.87 -7.72 -6.33
C ARG A 58 -14.41 -6.42 -5.76
N LEU A 59 -13.66 -5.81 -4.83
CA LEU A 59 -14.01 -4.54 -4.23
C LEU A 59 -13.34 -3.38 -4.94
N THR A 60 -14.12 -2.34 -5.26
CA THR A 60 -13.59 -1.07 -5.78
C THR A 60 -12.87 -0.27 -4.69
N GLN A 61 -11.97 0.63 -5.10
CA GLN A 61 -11.30 1.54 -4.16
C GLN A 61 -12.28 2.41 -3.36
N GLY A 62 -13.40 2.79 -3.98
CA GLY A 62 -14.47 3.55 -3.31
C GLY A 62 -15.13 2.76 -2.18
N ALA A 63 -15.37 1.45 -2.39
CA ALA A 63 -15.91 0.56 -1.37
C ALA A 63 -14.95 0.42 -0.18
N LYS A 64 -13.67 0.16 -0.45
CA LYS A 64 -12.61 0.07 0.58
C LYS A 64 -12.49 1.36 1.40
N SER A 65 -12.55 2.50 0.72
CA SER A 65 -12.47 3.81 1.37
C SER A 65 -13.68 4.09 2.27
N LEU A 66 -14.89 3.65 1.88
CA LEU A 66 -16.09 3.77 2.71
C LEU A 66 -16.01 2.90 3.96
N ILE A 67 -15.51 1.67 3.82
CA ILE A 67 -15.30 0.76 4.96
C ILE A 67 -14.28 1.34 5.93
N ALA A 68 -13.18 1.88 5.43
CA ALA A 68 -12.17 2.55 6.24
C ALA A 68 -12.75 3.76 7.00
N GLU A 69 -13.58 4.56 6.33
CA GLU A 69 -14.24 5.73 6.91
C GLU A 69 -15.26 5.37 8.00
N LYS A 70 -16.06 4.31 7.79
CA LYS A 70 -17.08 3.87 8.75
C LYS A 70 -16.55 2.96 9.86
N GLY A 71 -15.43 2.28 9.61
CA GLY A 71 -14.89 1.26 10.51
C GLY A 71 -13.74 1.73 11.39
N TYR A 72 -13.11 2.87 11.08
CA TYR A 72 -12.00 3.38 11.89
C TYR A 72 -12.48 4.44 12.89
N ASP A 73 -12.16 4.20 14.17
CA ASP A 73 -12.28 5.19 15.22
C ASP A 73 -10.91 5.31 15.92
N PRO A 74 -10.28 6.51 15.98
CA PRO A 74 -8.99 6.71 16.65
C PRO A 74 -8.98 6.28 18.12
N THR A 75 -10.12 6.35 18.82
CA THR A 75 -10.25 6.01 20.23
C THR A 75 -10.24 4.50 20.43
N TYR A 76 -10.83 3.76 19.50
CA TYR A 76 -11.00 2.31 19.62
C TYR A 76 -10.14 1.49 18.65
N GLY A 77 -9.38 2.17 17.79
CA GLY A 77 -8.47 1.62 16.80
C GLY A 77 -9.14 0.75 15.73
N ALA A 78 -8.32 -0.02 15.03
CA ALA A 78 -8.76 -0.92 13.95
C ALA A 78 -9.64 -2.10 14.41
N ARG A 79 -9.90 -2.28 15.71
CA ARG A 79 -10.82 -3.33 16.18
C ARG A 79 -12.24 -3.14 15.66
N HIS A 80 -12.69 -1.89 15.55
CA HIS A 80 -13.99 -1.55 14.98
C HIS A 80 -14.07 -1.82 13.48
N LEU A 81 -12.92 -1.80 12.79
CA LEU A 81 -12.81 -2.02 11.36
C LEU A 81 -13.25 -3.44 10.98
N ARG A 82 -12.80 -4.45 11.73
CA ARG A 82 -13.24 -5.84 11.53
C ARG A 82 -14.76 -5.96 11.64
N ARG A 83 -15.37 -5.30 12.63
CA ARG A 83 -16.83 -5.33 12.81
C ARG A 83 -17.57 -4.64 11.66
N ALA A 84 -17.02 -3.53 11.15
CA ALA A 84 -17.57 -2.84 9.99
C ALA A 84 -17.47 -3.71 8.73
N ILE A 85 -16.33 -4.35 8.48
CA ILE A 85 -16.16 -5.28 7.36
C ILE A 85 -17.18 -6.43 7.45
N GLN A 86 -17.34 -7.05 8.61
CA GLN A 86 -18.32 -8.10 8.80
C GLN A 86 -19.74 -7.63 8.43
N LYS A 87 -20.20 -6.53 9.03
CA LYS A 87 -21.55 -6.01 8.79
C LYS A 87 -21.79 -5.51 7.38
N MET A 88 -20.78 -4.93 6.74
CA MET A 88 -20.93 -4.27 5.45
C MET A 88 -20.62 -5.20 4.28
N ILE A 89 -19.85 -6.27 4.48
CA ILE A 89 -19.40 -7.19 3.43
C ILE A 89 -19.80 -8.62 3.73
N GLU A 90 -19.37 -9.18 4.87
CA GLU A 90 -19.57 -10.60 5.17
C GLU A 90 -21.05 -10.97 5.33
N ASP A 91 -21.79 -10.20 6.13
CA ASP A 91 -23.20 -10.47 6.40
C ASP A 91 -24.05 -10.37 5.10
N PRO A 92 -23.95 -9.30 4.28
CA PRO A 92 -24.68 -9.24 3.02
C PRO A 92 -24.29 -10.32 2.02
N LEU A 93 -22.98 -10.62 1.87
CA LEU A 93 -22.56 -11.70 0.97
C LEU A 93 -23.11 -13.05 1.40
N ALA A 94 -23.10 -13.35 2.71
CA ALA A 94 -23.65 -14.58 3.22
C ALA A 94 -25.16 -14.68 2.95
N GLU A 95 -25.90 -13.59 3.15
CA GLU A 95 -27.34 -13.53 2.88
C GLU A 95 -27.65 -13.78 1.40
N GLU A 96 -26.97 -13.10 0.48
CA GLU A 96 -27.15 -13.26 -0.97
C GLU A 96 -26.81 -14.68 -1.46
N ILE A 97 -25.77 -15.31 -0.88
CA ILE A 97 -25.41 -16.70 -1.15
C ILE A 97 -26.49 -17.66 -0.64
N ILE A 98 -27.02 -17.43 0.56
CA ILE A 98 -28.09 -18.28 1.14
C ILE A 98 -29.39 -18.15 0.34
N MET A 99 -29.70 -16.95 -0.15
CA MET A 99 -30.87 -16.70 -1.02
C MET A 99 -30.69 -17.28 -2.43
N GLY A 100 -29.47 -17.67 -2.81
CA GLY A 100 -29.16 -18.23 -4.12
C GLY A 100 -29.02 -17.18 -5.22
N HIS A 101 -28.83 -15.90 -4.88
CA HIS A 101 -28.57 -14.84 -5.85
C HIS A 101 -27.14 -14.87 -6.37
N PHE A 102 -26.19 -15.31 -5.53
CA PHE A 102 -24.80 -15.58 -5.92
C PHE A 102 -24.54 -17.07 -5.79
N VAL A 103 -24.34 -17.73 -6.93
CA VAL A 103 -24.05 -19.16 -7.03
C VAL A 103 -22.63 -19.38 -7.52
N ASP A 104 -22.15 -20.62 -7.43
CA ASP A 104 -20.82 -21.03 -7.87
C ASP A 104 -20.53 -20.55 -9.31
N GLY A 105 -19.35 -19.97 -9.52
CA GLY A 105 -18.92 -19.36 -10.79
C GLY A 105 -19.24 -17.87 -10.94
N TYR A 106 -19.88 -17.23 -9.96
CA TYR A 106 -20.13 -15.79 -9.99
C TYR A 106 -18.88 -14.97 -9.67
N THR A 107 -18.76 -13.83 -10.34
CA THR A 107 -17.92 -12.72 -9.91
C THR A 107 -18.80 -11.61 -9.35
N VAL A 108 -18.64 -11.30 -8.08
CA VAL A 108 -19.36 -10.23 -7.38
C VAL A 108 -18.50 -8.97 -7.33
N ARG A 109 -18.95 -7.91 -7.98
CA ARG A 109 -18.37 -6.58 -7.89
C ARG A 109 -19.01 -5.79 -6.76
N VAL A 110 -18.19 -5.27 -5.85
CA VAL A 110 -18.65 -4.43 -4.73
C VAL A 110 -18.24 -2.98 -4.97
N SER A 111 -19.23 -2.10 -5.09
CA SER A 111 -19.05 -0.67 -5.34
C SER A 111 -19.66 0.20 -4.25
N LYS A 112 -19.14 1.43 -4.10
CA LYS A 112 -19.73 2.43 -3.20
C LYS A 112 -20.96 3.04 -3.87
N LYS A 113 -22.09 3.04 -3.18
CA LYS A 113 -23.33 3.71 -3.59
C LYS A 113 -23.79 4.65 -2.47
N GLY A 114 -23.34 5.91 -2.53
CA GLY A 114 -23.57 6.87 -1.46
C GLY A 114 -22.93 6.39 -0.15
N ASP A 115 -23.76 6.13 0.86
CA ASP A 115 -23.33 5.65 2.17
C ASP A 115 -23.42 4.13 2.35
N THR A 116 -23.84 3.39 1.33
CA THR A 116 -23.95 1.93 1.38
C THR A 116 -23.05 1.28 0.31
N LEU A 117 -22.94 -0.04 0.40
CA LEU A 117 -22.28 -0.86 -0.61
C LEU A 117 -23.32 -1.51 -1.50
N ASN A 118 -23.01 -1.56 -2.79
CA ASN A 118 -23.80 -2.22 -3.81
C ASN A 118 -23.05 -3.47 -4.27
N PHE A 119 -23.78 -4.58 -4.38
CA PHE A 119 -23.26 -5.88 -4.79
C PHE A 119 -23.87 -6.25 -6.14
N GLU A 120 -23.02 -6.43 -7.14
CA GLU A 120 -23.44 -6.80 -8.50
C GLU A 120 -22.75 -8.12 -8.85
N GLY A 121 -23.53 -9.18 -9.03
CA GLY A 121 -23.02 -10.49 -9.41
C GLY A 121 -23.20 -10.75 -10.90
N GLU A 122 -22.13 -11.17 -11.56
CA GLU A 122 -22.17 -11.64 -12.94
C GLU A 122 -21.69 -13.09 -12.99
N LEU A 123 -22.45 -13.98 -13.63
CA LEU A 123 -22.01 -15.35 -13.87
C LEU A 123 -20.98 -15.32 -14.99
N ILE A 124 -19.73 -15.69 -14.68
CA ILE A 124 -18.70 -15.84 -15.70
C ILE A 124 -18.56 -17.34 -15.99
N THR A 125 -18.90 -17.73 -17.22
CA THR A 125 -18.59 -19.07 -17.70
C THR A 125 -17.07 -19.22 -17.82
N LYS A 126 -16.51 -20.32 -17.30
CA LYS A 126 -15.06 -20.62 -17.23
C LYS A 126 -14.29 -20.53 -18.57
N GLU A 127 -14.97 -20.29 -19.71
CA GLU A 127 -14.35 -20.04 -21.02
C GLU A 127 -13.73 -18.63 -21.16
N GLU A 128 -14.14 -17.63 -20.37
CA GLU A 128 -13.64 -16.24 -20.50
C GLU A 128 -12.49 -15.87 -19.54
N SER A 129 -12.16 -16.76 -18.59
CA SER A 129 -11.14 -16.49 -17.54
C SER A 129 -9.69 -16.70 -17.99
N GLU A 130 -9.45 -17.43 -19.09
CA GLU A 130 -8.08 -17.68 -19.58
C GLU A 130 -7.51 -16.46 -20.34
N ASP A 131 -8.32 -15.74 -21.11
CA ASP A 131 -7.87 -14.59 -21.91
C ASP A 131 -7.52 -13.34 -21.08
N THR A 132 -8.13 -13.15 -19.90
CA THR A 132 -7.86 -11.96 -19.07
C THR A 132 -6.63 -12.08 -18.17
N ALA A 133 -6.19 -13.30 -17.87
CA ALA A 133 -5.01 -13.56 -17.05
C ALA A 133 -3.71 -13.21 -17.79
N GLU A 134 -3.62 -13.48 -19.11
CA GLU A 134 -2.44 -13.14 -19.92
C GLU A 134 -2.23 -11.62 -20.08
N VAL A 135 -3.31 -10.84 -20.20
CA VAL A 135 -3.23 -9.38 -20.40
C VAL A 135 -2.68 -8.64 -19.17
N GLN A 136 -2.93 -9.16 -17.95
CA GLN A 136 -2.48 -8.51 -16.71
C GLN A 136 -1.01 -8.83 -16.36
N MET A 137 -0.50 -10.01 -16.75
CA MET A 137 0.92 -10.35 -16.54
C MET A 137 1.86 -9.57 -17.47
N SER A 138 1.43 -9.22 -18.69
CA SER A 138 2.28 -8.48 -19.64
C SER A 138 2.53 -7.01 -19.27
N LYS A 139 1.71 -6.37 -18.41
CA LYS A 139 1.87 -4.94 -18.08
C LYS A 139 2.77 -4.65 -16.88
N LYS A 140 3.21 -5.66 -16.12
CA LYS A 140 4.04 -5.48 -14.90
C LYS A 140 5.54 -5.65 -15.13
N GLY A 141 5.96 -5.90 -16.38
CA GLY A 141 7.32 -6.32 -16.73
C GLY A 141 8.17 -5.34 -17.54
N ASN A 142 7.86 -4.04 -17.59
CA ASN A 142 8.77 -3.13 -18.31
C ASN A 142 8.88 -1.72 -17.71
N THR A 143 9.67 -1.59 -16.64
CA THR A 143 10.50 -0.39 -16.41
C THR A 143 11.69 -0.78 -15.53
N LEU A 144 12.81 -1.17 -16.15
CA LEU A 144 14.15 -0.80 -15.69
C LEU A 144 15.24 -1.21 -16.71
N ASN A 145 15.94 -0.17 -17.18
CA ASN A 145 17.30 -0.09 -17.76
C ASN A 145 17.49 -0.22 -19.28
N PHE A 146 18.04 0.85 -19.87
CA PHE A 146 19.38 1.02 -20.48
C PHE A 146 19.30 2.33 -21.31
N ALA A 147 19.89 3.46 -20.91
CA ALA A 147 21.31 3.82 -21.01
C ALA A 147 21.90 3.57 -22.41
N ASP A 148 22.41 4.65 -23.00
CA ASP A 148 23.35 4.78 -24.13
C ASP A 148 22.85 4.53 -25.57
N GLU A 149 22.62 5.63 -26.30
CA GLU A 149 23.00 5.73 -27.71
C GLU A 149 23.60 7.12 -28.00
N ASN A 150 24.93 7.11 -28.19
CA ASN A 150 25.66 8.13 -28.93
C ASN A 150 25.44 7.90 -30.44
N GLY A 151 25.14 8.97 -31.17
CA GLY A 151 25.17 9.01 -32.62
C GLY A 151 25.56 10.41 -33.10
N GLU A 152 26.81 10.54 -33.55
CA GLU A 152 27.34 11.62 -34.39
C GLU A 152 26.37 11.91 -35.56
N GLY A 153 26.23 13.09 -36.14
CA GLY A 153 26.89 14.39 -36.02
C GLY A 153 26.46 15.18 -37.27
N ASP A 154 26.39 16.52 -37.20
CA ASP A 154 26.66 17.30 -38.41
C ASP A 154 27.17 18.71 -38.10
N LYS A 155 28.11 19.11 -38.95
CA LYS A 155 29.06 20.19 -38.77
C LYS A 155 28.41 21.56 -38.98
N LYS A 156 28.84 22.56 -38.19
CA LYS A 156 29.05 23.90 -38.74
C LYS A 156 30.23 24.62 -38.08
N VAL A 157 31.08 25.12 -38.96
CA VAL A 157 32.39 25.75 -38.77
C VAL A 157 32.21 27.23 -38.42
N GLU A 158 33.02 27.74 -37.49
CA GLU A 158 33.52 29.13 -37.33
C GLU A 158 34.20 29.20 -35.94
N ASP A 159 35.34 29.83 -35.68
CA ASP A 159 36.37 30.47 -36.48
C ASP A 159 37.59 30.63 -35.51
N ARG A 160 38.79 30.29 -36.00
CA ARG A 160 40.15 30.84 -35.76
C ARG A 160 40.71 31.18 -34.35
N ASP A 161 41.97 30.73 -34.20
CA ASP A 161 43.15 31.44 -33.64
C ASP A 161 43.12 31.82 -32.13
N LYS A 162 44.05 31.47 -31.24
CA LYS A 162 45.52 31.21 -31.30
C LYS A 162 46.03 30.68 -29.91
N PRO A 163 47.33 30.36 -29.73
CA PRO A 163 47.84 29.27 -28.87
C PRO A 163 48.60 29.67 -27.58
N GLY A 164 48.89 28.65 -26.74
CA GLY A 164 50.12 28.44 -25.93
C GLY A 164 50.24 29.22 -24.61
N ASP A 165 50.12 28.54 -23.44
CA ASP A 165 51.20 27.98 -22.58
C ASP A 165 51.69 28.99 -21.50
N PRO A 166 52.37 28.60 -20.39
CA PRO A 166 52.31 27.38 -19.55
C PRO A 166 52.40 27.65 -18.00
N VAL A 167 52.17 26.60 -17.19
CA VAL A 167 52.85 26.14 -15.93
C VAL A 167 53.31 27.12 -14.80
N GLY A 168 53.04 26.73 -13.54
CA GLY A 168 53.73 27.15 -12.27
C GLY A 168 52.81 27.97 -11.35
N GLU A 169 52.74 27.84 -10.02
CA GLU A 169 53.75 27.51 -9.00
C GLU A 169 53.10 26.92 -7.72
N GLU A 170 53.92 26.22 -6.94
CA GLU A 170 53.67 25.72 -5.58
C GLU A 170 53.45 26.86 -4.57
N GLU A 171 52.65 26.64 -3.52
CA GLU A 171 53.04 27.14 -2.21
C GLU A 171 52.60 26.21 -1.06
N VAL A 172 53.60 25.86 -0.26
CA VAL A 172 53.59 25.01 0.92
C VAL A 172 53.58 25.91 2.15
N VAL A 173 52.59 25.83 3.05
CA VAL A 173 52.78 26.10 4.51
C VAL A 173 51.68 25.34 5.29
N ASN A 174 51.95 24.15 5.82
CA ASN A 174 52.44 23.83 7.18
C ASN A 174 51.62 24.36 8.38
N ARG A 175 51.03 23.37 9.08
CA ARG A 175 51.19 23.04 10.50
C ARG A 175 50.56 23.91 11.61
N ASP A 176 49.64 23.21 12.29
CA ASP A 176 49.66 22.85 13.72
C ASP A 176 49.38 23.87 14.84
N LYS A 177 48.64 23.31 15.83
CA LYS A 177 48.44 23.68 17.24
C LYS A 177 47.33 24.71 17.50
N ALA A 178 46.43 24.54 18.46
CA ALA A 178 46.29 23.58 19.57
C ALA A 178 44.81 23.46 19.95
#